data_AF-A0A4Y9A9H9-F1
#
_entry.id   AF-A0A4Y9A9H9-F1
#
_cell.length_a   1.000
_cell.length_b   1.000
_cell.length_c   1.000
_cell.angle_alpha   90.00
_cell.angle_beta   90.00
_cell.angle_gamma   90.00
#
_symmetry.space_group_name_H-M   'P 1'
#
loop_
_entity.id
_entity.type
_entity.pdbx_description
1 polymer ?
#
loop_
_entity_poly.entity_id
_entity_poly.type
_entity_poly.pdbx_seq_one_letter_code
_entity_poly.pdbx_strand_id
1 'polypeptide(L)'
;MNEKKTTKKGSYFLLNPVTKDKIQTIAGEKNVSQADVITEAIDHFYADRDEKYGVFKNMISDLMDEKLAAMQDKLQRIQVTGNVVDRDTKILLEFMNHYYLMNEFKDLITTEKYKTNGLQQAEDLIQKRIHKHRQKKLDYEKRKAQK
;
A
#
# COMPACT_ATOMS: atom_id res chain seq x y z
N MET A 1 17.16 7.02 -43.18
CA MET A 1 16.17 6.22 -42.46
C MET A 1 15.59 5.21 -43.44
N ASN A 2 15.99 3.95 -43.36
CA ASN A 2 15.48 2.91 -44.24
C ASN A 2 14.17 2.37 -43.66
N GLU A 3 13.04 2.80 -44.23
CA GLU A 3 11.77 2.09 -44.08
C GLU A 3 11.96 0.68 -44.63
N LYS A 4 11.92 -0.33 -43.74
CA LYS A 4 11.87 -1.72 -44.15
C LYS A 4 10.58 -1.90 -44.95
N LYS A 5 10.70 -2.00 -46.29
CA LYS A 5 9.61 -2.49 -47.14
C LYS A 5 9.25 -3.90 -46.67
N THR A 6 8.18 -4.01 -45.90
CA THR A 6 7.58 -5.28 -45.49
C THR A 6 6.90 -5.89 -46.70
N THR A 7 7.52 -6.89 -47.31
CA THR A 7 6.88 -7.67 -48.37
C THR A 7 5.74 -8.48 -47.78
N LYS A 8 4.50 -8.25 -48.26
CA LYS A 8 3.32 -9.03 -47.84
C LYS A 8 3.57 -10.51 -48.17
N LYS A 9 3.50 -11.39 -47.16
CA LYS A 9 3.59 -12.85 -47.34
C LYS A 9 2.19 -13.46 -47.28
N GLY A 10 1.86 -14.28 -48.28
CA GLY A 10 0.62 -15.06 -48.25
C GLY A 10 0.61 -16.06 -47.11
N SER A 11 -0.54 -16.28 -46.49
CA SER A 11 -0.74 -17.26 -45.42
C SER A 11 -2.15 -17.84 -45.54
N TYR A 12 -2.29 -19.15 -45.26
CA TYR A 12 -3.58 -19.84 -45.30
C TYR A 12 -4.05 -20.11 -43.87
N PHE A 13 -5.30 -19.72 -43.57
CA PHE A 13 -5.93 -19.94 -42.27
C PHE A 13 -7.29 -20.60 -42.45
N LEU A 14 -7.59 -21.56 -41.58
CA LEU A 14 -8.91 -22.16 -41.50
C LEU A 14 -9.82 -21.24 -40.69
N LEU A 15 -10.93 -20.83 -41.29
CA LEU A 15 -11.94 -20.00 -40.65
C LEU A 15 -13.26 -20.77 -40.55
N ASN A 16 -14.01 -20.51 -39.48
CA ASN A 16 -15.41 -20.93 -39.40
C ASN A 16 -16.19 -20.30 -40.59
N PRO A 17 -17.07 -21.06 -41.28
CA PRO A 17 -17.96 -20.54 -42.32
C PRO A 17 -18.62 -19.19 -41.97
N VAL A 18 -19.14 -19.04 -40.76
CA VAL A 18 -19.80 -17.80 -40.32
C VAL A 18 -18.84 -16.61 -40.32
N THR A 19 -17.60 -16.82 -39.89
CA THR A 19 -16.57 -15.78 -39.86
C THR A 19 -16.14 -15.39 -41.28
N LYS A 20 -16.05 -16.38 -42.18
CA LYS A 20 -15.74 -16.15 -43.58
C LYS A 20 -16.82 -15.30 -44.26
N ASP A 21 -18.10 -15.61 -44.01
CA ASP A 21 -19.23 -14.85 -44.56
C ASP A 21 -19.25 -13.40 -44.04
N LYS A 22 -18.95 -13.19 -42.75
CA LYS A 22 -18.82 -11.85 -42.17
C LYS A 22 -17.71 -11.05 -42.83
N ILE A 23 -16.53 -11.65 -43.04
CA ILE A 23 -15.41 -10.99 -43.71
C ILE A 23 -15.78 -10.63 -45.16
N GLN A 24 -16.46 -11.51 -45.87
CA GLN A 24 -16.93 -11.25 -47.24
C GLN A 24 -17.94 -10.11 -47.31
N THR A 25 -18.89 -10.09 -46.37
CA THR A 25 -19.92 -9.04 -46.28
C THR A 25 -19.27 -7.68 -46.06
N ILE A 26 -18.39 -7.57 -45.06
CA ILE A 26 -17.70 -6.32 -44.73
C ILE A 26 -16.78 -5.87 -45.89
N ALA A 27 -16.09 -6.81 -46.54
CA ALA A 27 -15.26 -6.51 -47.70
C ALA A 27 -16.08 -5.93 -48.86
N GLY A 28 -17.27 -6.48 -49.10
CA GLY A 28 -18.22 -5.98 -50.09
C GLY A 28 -18.78 -4.59 -49.73
N GLU A 29 -19.18 -4.39 -48.48
CA GLU A 29 -19.72 -3.12 -47.99
C GLU A 29 -18.69 -1.98 -48.07
N LYS A 30 -17.44 -2.26 -47.65
CA LYS A 30 -16.35 -1.28 -47.62
C LYS A 30 -15.59 -1.16 -48.95
N ASN A 31 -15.87 -2.00 -49.94
CA ASN A 31 -15.12 -2.10 -51.21
C ASN A 31 -13.60 -2.27 -51.01
N VAL A 32 -13.21 -3.10 -50.05
CA VAL A 32 -11.79 -3.40 -49.73
C VAL A 32 -11.52 -4.89 -49.85
N SER A 33 -10.25 -5.28 -49.85
CA SER A 33 -9.92 -6.71 -49.85
C SER A 33 -10.25 -7.36 -48.51
N GLN A 34 -10.57 -8.65 -48.52
CA GLN A 34 -10.77 -9.42 -47.28
C GLN A 34 -9.52 -9.38 -46.37
N ALA A 35 -8.32 -9.30 -46.96
CA ALA A 35 -7.09 -9.18 -46.20
C ALA A 35 -7.00 -7.84 -45.45
N ASP A 36 -7.50 -6.75 -46.05
CA ASP A 36 -7.52 -5.43 -45.41
C ASP A 36 -8.55 -5.40 -44.27
N VAL A 37 -9.71 -6.05 -44.44
CA VAL A 37 -10.70 -6.23 -43.35
C VAL A 37 -10.10 -6.97 -42.16
N ILE A 38 -9.36 -8.06 -42.42
CA ILE A 38 -8.71 -8.85 -41.37
C ILE A 38 -7.62 -8.00 -40.68
N THR A 39 -6.81 -7.28 -41.46
CA THR A 39 -5.77 -6.40 -40.92
C THR A 39 -6.38 -5.34 -40.00
N GLU A 40 -7.42 -4.65 -40.47
CA GLU A 40 -8.14 -3.63 -39.70
C GLU A 40 -8.72 -4.22 -38.40
N ALA A 41 -9.34 -5.40 -38.47
CA ALA A 41 -9.91 -6.06 -37.29
C ALA A 41 -8.84 -6.45 -36.25
N ILE A 42 -7.68 -6.91 -36.71
CA ILE A 42 -6.56 -7.25 -35.84
C ILE A 42 -5.96 -5.99 -35.21
N ASP A 43 -5.76 -4.93 -35.99
CA ASP A 43 -5.25 -3.65 -35.48
C ASP A 43 -6.19 -3.07 -34.41
N HIS A 44 -7.51 -3.12 -34.66
CA HIS A 44 -8.52 -2.69 -33.68
C HIS A 44 -8.49 -3.54 -32.40
N PHE A 45 -8.30 -4.86 -32.53
CA PHE A 45 -8.20 -5.76 -31.38
C PHE A 45 -6.98 -5.46 -30.51
N TYR A 46 -5.82 -5.16 -31.12
CA TYR A 46 -4.63 -4.76 -30.38
C TYR A 46 -4.80 -3.38 -29.74
N ALA A 47 -5.38 -2.40 -30.45
CA ALA A 47 -5.63 -1.07 -29.91
C ALA A 47 -6.58 -1.09 -28.69
N ASP A 48 -7.70 -1.80 -28.78
CA ASP A 48 -8.67 -1.96 -27.67
C ASP A 48 -8.05 -2.70 -26.48
N ARG A 49 -7.19 -3.69 -26.75
CA ARG A 49 -6.46 -4.42 -25.71
C ARG A 49 -5.48 -3.49 -24.97
N ASP A 50 -4.67 -2.73 -25.71
CA ASP A 50 -3.71 -1.79 -25.14
C ASP A 50 -4.40 -0.67 -24.35
N GLU A 51 -5.52 -0.15 -24.85
CA GLU A 51 -6.34 0.84 -24.14
C GLU A 51 -6.89 0.27 -22.82
N LYS A 52 -7.47 -0.93 -22.84
CA LYS A 52 -7.98 -1.60 -21.62
C LYS A 52 -6.87 -1.86 -20.61
N TYR A 53 -5.69 -2.31 -21.04
CA TYR A 53 -4.56 -2.49 -20.14
C TYR A 53 -4.06 -1.16 -19.57
N GLY A 54 -4.03 -0.10 -20.38
CA GLY A 54 -3.68 1.25 -19.94
C GLY A 54 -4.62 1.76 -18.85
N VAL A 55 -5.94 1.68 -19.08
CA VAL A 55 -6.97 2.09 -18.11
C VAL A 55 -6.86 1.28 -16.82
N PHE A 56 -6.74 -0.05 -16.92
CA PHE A 56 -6.61 -0.92 -15.76
C PHE A 56 -5.33 -0.62 -14.95
N LYS A 57 -4.20 -0.42 -15.65
CA LYS A 57 -2.92 -0.06 -15.01
C LYS A 57 -3.03 1.27 -14.27
N ASN A 58 -3.66 2.27 -14.89
CA ASN A 58 -3.85 3.58 -14.27
C ASN A 58 -4.75 3.48 -13.03
N MET A 59 -5.86 2.74 -13.12
CA MET A 59 -6.75 2.53 -11.98
C MET A 59 -6.03 1.87 -10.79
N ILE A 60 -5.17 0.88 -11.05
CA ILE A 60 -4.33 0.27 -9.99
C ILE A 60 -3.35 1.29 -9.42
N SER A 61 -2.71 2.08 -10.27
CA SER A 61 -1.75 3.11 -9.83
C SER A 61 -2.43 4.12 -8.91
N ASP A 62 -3.57 4.67 -9.33
CA ASP A 62 -4.33 5.66 -8.56
C ASP A 62 -4.77 5.10 -7.20
N LEU A 63 -5.24 3.85 -7.18
CA LEU A 63 -5.62 3.17 -5.94
C LEU A 63 -4.40 2.97 -5.03
N MET A 64 -3.24 2.59 -5.57
CA MET A 64 -2.01 2.45 -4.78
C MET A 64 -1.55 3.79 -4.23
N ASP A 65 -1.55 4.84 -5.04
CA ASP A 65 -1.13 6.19 -4.66
C ASP A 65 -2.01 6.75 -3.54
N GLU A 66 -3.33 6.56 -3.61
CA GLU A 66 -4.26 6.95 -2.53
C GLU A 66 -3.94 6.22 -1.21
N LYS A 67 -3.71 4.91 -1.26
CA LYS A 67 -3.41 4.12 -0.06
C LYS A 67 -2.03 4.43 0.51
N LEU A 68 -1.04 4.66 -0.35
CA LEU A 68 0.32 5.03 0.07
C LEU A 68 0.34 6.43 0.67
N ALA A 69 -0.36 7.40 0.09
CA ALA A 69 -0.47 8.75 0.65
C ALA A 69 -1.09 8.72 2.06
N ALA A 70 -2.17 7.96 2.26
CA ALA A 70 -2.80 7.80 3.57
C ALA A 70 -1.87 7.10 4.59
N MET A 71 -1.00 6.20 4.14
CA MET A 71 0.00 5.55 5.00
C MET A 71 1.14 6.51 5.35
N GLN A 72 1.57 7.34 4.41
CA GLN A 72 2.63 8.32 4.59
C GLN A 72 2.27 9.37 5.66
N ASP A 73 1.04 9.92 5.65
CA ASP A 73 0.59 10.86 6.70
C ASP A 73 0.64 10.21 8.09
N LYS A 74 0.19 8.96 8.20
CA LYS A 74 0.23 8.21 9.48
C LYS A 74 1.66 7.99 9.97
N LEU A 75 2.57 7.61 9.07
CA LEU A 75 3.98 7.43 9.40
C LEU A 75 4.62 8.75 9.85
N GLN A 76 4.31 9.86 9.18
CA GLN A 76 4.80 11.18 9.57
C GLN A 76 4.30 11.59 10.96
N ARG A 77 3.03 11.36 11.29
CA ARG A 77 2.51 11.60 12.66
C ARG A 77 3.20 10.75 13.71
N ILE A 78 3.49 9.48 13.41
CA ILE A 78 4.22 8.59 14.31
C ILE A 78 5.63 9.14 14.56
N GLN A 79 6.33 9.58 13.51
CA GLN A 79 7.66 10.19 13.65
C GLN A 79 7.64 11.45 14.50
N VAL A 80 6.70 12.37 14.24
CA VAL A 80 6.54 13.60 15.05
C VAL A 80 6.27 13.27 16.51
N THR A 81 5.36 12.32 16.77
CA THR A 81 5.04 11.88 18.13
C THR A 81 6.26 11.26 18.81
N GLY A 82 7.02 10.42 18.09
CA GLY A 82 8.26 9.82 18.58
C GLY A 82 9.29 10.87 18.98
N ASN A 83 9.45 11.93 18.17
CA ASN A 83 10.36 13.04 18.48
C ASN A 83 9.94 13.83 19.72
N VAL A 84 8.63 14.06 19.92
CA VAL A 84 8.12 14.72 21.13
C VAL A 84 8.39 13.86 22.35
N VAL A 85 8.10 12.56 22.28
CA VAL A 85 8.36 11.62 23.39
C VAL A 85 9.85 11.55 23.72
N ASP A 86 10.73 11.48 22.73
CA ASP A 86 12.18 11.50 22.93
C ASP A 86 12.65 12.77 23.65
N ARG A 87 12.19 13.94 23.18
CA ARG A 87 12.49 15.22 23.82
C ARG A 87 12.01 15.26 25.27
N ASP A 88 10.74 14.91 25.51
CA ASP A 88 10.16 14.96 26.85
C ASP A 88 10.84 13.96 27.80
N THR A 89 11.26 12.80 27.28
CA THR A 89 12.05 11.81 28.04
C THR A 89 13.43 12.35 28.40
N LYS A 90 14.12 13.03 27.48
CA LYS A 90 15.42 13.67 27.76
C LYS A 90 15.29 14.75 28.82
N ILE A 91 14.28 15.60 28.74
CA ILE A 91 13.99 16.63 29.76
C ILE A 91 13.76 15.98 31.12
N LEU A 92 12.98 14.89 31.18
CA LEU A 92 12.74 14.17 32.43
C LEU A 92 14.03 13.57 33.00
N LEU A 93 14.88 12.97 32.16
CA LEU A 93 16.17 12.41 32.59
C LEU A 93 17.12 13.50 33.10
N GLU A 94 17.22 14.64 32.41
CA GLU A 94 18.01 15.79 32.87
C GLU A 94 17.48 16.33 34.20
N PHE A 95 16.16 16.44 34.35
CA PHE A 95 15.55 16.85 35.60
C PHE A 95 15.87 15.86 36.74
N MET A 96 15.74 14.55 36.50
CA MET A 96 16.09 13.52 37.49
C MET A 96 17.58 13.58 37.87
N ASN A 97 18.47 13.75 36.89
CA ASN A 97 19.91 13.89 37.13
C ASN A 97 20.23 15.14 37.94
N HIS A 98 19.63 16.28 37.59
CA HIS A 98 19.80 17.53 38.32
C HIS A 98 19.27 17.44 39.75
N TYR A 99 18.07 16.88 39.91
CA TYR A 99 17.47 16.62 41.22
C TYR A 99 18.37 15.71 42.06
N TYR A 100 18.97 14.70 41.44
CA TYR A 100 19.86 13.78 42.14
C TYR A 100 21.14 14.48 42.63
N LEU A 101 21.74 15.32 41.77
CA LEU A 101 22.94 16.09 42.08
C LEU A 101 22.71 17.12 43.18
N MET A 102 21.62 17.90 43.11
CA MET A 102 21.33 18.99 44.05
C MET A 102 21.00 18.51 45.46
N ASN A 103 20.49 17.28 45.60
CA ASN A 103 20.18 16.68 46.91
C ASN A 103 21.33 15.80 47.45
N GLU A 104 22.48 15.77 46.77
CA GLU A 104 23.69 15.02 47.17
C GLU A 104 23.43 13.55 47.53
N PHE A 105 22.53 12.89 46.80
CA PHE A 105 22.26 11.47 47.07
C PHE A 105 23.54 10.66 46.84
N LYS A 106 24.03 10.00 47.90
CA LYS A 106 25.30 9.26 47.89
C LYS A 106 25.26 7.98 47.05
N ASP A 107 24.09 7.35 46.94
CA ASP A 107 23.86 6.10 46.21
C ASP A 107 22.54 6.12 45.46
N LEU A 108 22.50 5.48 44.27
CA LEU A 108 21.27 5.31 43.51
C LEU A 108 20.32 4.43 44.33
N ILE A 109 19.32 5.04 44.97
CA ILE A 109 18.34 4.30 45.76
C ILE A 109 17.41 3.58 44.78
N THR A 110 17.67 2.30 44.55
CA THR A 110 16.76 1.45 43.79
C THR A 110 15.48 1.21 44.59
N THR A 111 14.35 1.28 43.92
CA THR A 111 13.03 1.10 44.54
C THR A 111 12.81 -0.31 45.08
N GLU A 112 13.65 -1.30 44.77
CA GLU A 112 13.61 -2.60 45.44
C GLU A 112 14.05 -2.54 46.90
N LYS A 113 14.93 -1.61 47.27
CA LYS A 113 15.47 -1.51 48.63
C LYS A 113 14.54 -0.75 49.59
N TYR A 114 13.70 0.15 49.07
CA TYR A 114 12.77 0.98 49.83
C TYR A 114 11.46 1.27 49.06
N LYS A 115 10.82 0.22 48.52
CA LYS A 115 9.56 0.38 47.78
C LYS A 115 8.45 0.82 48.73
N THR A 116 7.87 1.98 48.49
CA THR A 116 6.68 2.39 49.24
C THR A 116 5.46 1.63 48.72
N ASN A 117 4.49 1.36 49.60
CA ASN A 117 3.22 0.72 49.20
C ASN A 117 2.52 1.47 48.05
N GLY A 118 2.64 2.80 48.01
CA GLY A 118 2.08 3.63 46.93
C GLY A 118 2.75 3.37 45.58
N LEU A 119 4.07 3.16 45.55
CA LEU A 119 4.81 2.85 44.33
C LEU A 119 4.45 1.45 43.79
N GLN A 120 4.30 0.47 44.69
CA GLN A 120 3.83 -0.87 44.32
C GLN A 120 2.42 -0.82 43.71
N GLN A 121 1.49 -0.08 44.32
CA GLN A 121 0.13 0.09 43.78
C GLN A 121 0.13 0.77 42.40
N ALA A 122 1.00 1.76 42.19
CA ALA A 122 1.14 2.44 40.91
C ALA A 122 1.65 1.51 39.81
N GLU A 123 2.67 0.70 40.09
CA GLU A 123 3.19 -0.31 39.15
C GLU A 123 2.13 -1.35 38.78
N ASP A 124 1.44 -1.92 39.77
CA ASP A 124 0.39 -2.91 39.55
C ASP A 124 -0.74 -2.33 38.69
N LEU A 125 -1.10 -1.06 38.91
CA LEU A 125 -2.12 -0.36 38.16
C LEU A 125 -1.67 -0.06 36.71
N ILE A 126 -0.42 0.33 36.50
CA ILE A 126 0.14 0.54 35.16
C ILE A 126 0.20 -0.79 34.40
N GLN A 127 0.71 -1.86 35.01
CA GLN A 127 0.73 -3.19 34.39
C GLN A 127 -0.69 -3.66 34.00
N LYS A 128 -1.68 -3.50 34.89
CA LYS A 128 -3.09 -3.80 34.60
C LYS A 128 -3.63 -2.96 33.44
N ARG A 129 -3.29 -1.66 33.36
CA ARG A 129 -3.70 -0.79 32.24
C ARG A 129 -3.08 -1.25 30.93
N ILE A 130 -1.77 -1.55 30.91
CA ILE A 130 -1.07 -2.04 29.72
C ILE A 130 -1.69 -3.35 29.23
N HIS A 131 -1.93 -4.31 30.13
CA HIS A 131 -2.60 -5.57 29.79
C HIS A 131 -4.01 -5.35 29.24
N LYS A 132 -4.80 -4.48 29.87
CA LYS A 132 -6.17 -4.15 29.41
C LYS A 132 -6.16 -3.48 28.03
N HIS A 133 -5.23 -2.57 27.76
CA HIS A 133 -5.09 -1.95 26.44
C HIS A 133 -4.66 -2.96 25.38
N ARG A 134 -3.74 -3.87 25.70
CA ARG A 134 -3.30 -4.94 24.79
C ARG A 134 -4.44 -5.92 24.47
N GLN A 135 -5.21 -6.33 25.48
CA GLN A 135 -6.39 -7.19 25.29
C GLN A 135 -7.44 -6.50 24.41
N LYS A 136 -7.79 -5.24 24.69
CA LYS A 136 -8.74 -4.47 23.86
C LYS A 136 -8.31 -4.38 22.40
N LYS A 137 -7.00 -4.20 22.14
CA LYS A 137 -6.44 -4.17 20.78
C LYS A 137 -6.61 -5.52 20.08
N LEU A 138 -6.23 -6.61 20.75
CA LEU A 138 -6.38 -7.98 20.23
C LEU A 138 -7.85 -8.34 19.95
N ASP A 139 -8.77 -7.95 20.84
CA ASP A 139 -10.21 -8.20 20.67
C ASP A 139 -10.80 -7.38 19.53
N TYR A 140 -10.30 -6.16 19.31
CA TYR A 140 -10.68 -5.35 18.16
C TYR A 140 -10.19 -5.98 16.85
N GLU A 141 -8.94 -6.42 16.80
CA GLU A 141 -8.36 -7.10 15.63
C GLU A 141 -9.09 -8.41 15.32
N LYS A 142 -9.41 -9.23 16.33
CA LYS A 142 -10.21 -10.46 16.17
C LYS A 142 -11.60 -10.18 15.60
N ARG A 143 -12.30 -9.16 16.11
CA ARG A 143 -13.64 -8.78 15.61
C ARG A 143 -13.59 -8.26 14.17
N LYS A 144 -12.49 -7.62 13.77
CA LYS A 144 -12.29 -7.14 12.40
C LYS A 144 -11.97 -8.28 11.43
N ALA A 145 -11.30 -9.35 11.88
CA ALA A 145 -10.97 -10.51 11.06
C ALA A 145 -12.15 -11.50 10.88
N GLN A 146 -13.20 -11.39 11.68
CA GLN A 146 -14.41 -12.24 11.61
C GLN A 146 -15.57 -11.60 10.82
N LYS A 147 -15.37 -10.38 10.30
CA LYS A 147 -16.28 -9.70 9.36
C LYS A 147 -15.69 -9.73 7.97
#